data_AF-A0A9E4IIM8-F1
#
_entry.id   AF-A0A9E4IIM8-F1
#
_cell.length_a   1.000
_cell.length_b   1.000
_cell.length_c   1.000
_cell.angle_alpha   90.00
_cell.angle_beta   90.00
_cell.angle_gamma   90.00
#
_symmetry.space_group_name_H-M   'P 1'
#
loop_
_entity.id
_entity.type
_entity.pdbx_description
1 polymer ?
#
loop_
_entity_poly.entity_id
_entity_poly.type
_entity_poly.pdbx_seq_one_letter_code
_entity_poly.pdbx_strand_id
1 'polypeptide(L)'
;MTEARYGSTAWIVEQSLSTPPLMAASLLADACFGNYQNEAVAVDADIPSLFVVAEHWAEAARPYLAEHCPNSRVEVFGGHMMFWEYPERFNAVLAEFLAEVG
;
A
#
# COMPACT_ATOMS: atom_id res chain seq x y z
N MET A 1 17.41 -5.54 20.56
CA MET A 1 16.17 -5.27 21.32
C MET A 1 15.14 -4.44 20.53
N THR A 2 15.43 -3.99 19.30
CA THR A 2 14.60 -3.03 18.54
C THR A 2 13.64 -3.68 17.52
N GLU A 3 14.05 -4.69 16.76
CA GLU A 3 13.17 -5.32 15.74
C GLU A 3 11.94 -6.02 16.32
N ALA A 4 12.12 -6.78 17.41
CA ALA A 4 11.01 -7.48 18.07
C ALA A 4 9.92 -6.54 18.61
N ARG A 5 10.26 -5.27 18.89
CA ARG A 5 9.28 -4.26 19.32
C ARG A 5 8.45 -3.78 18.14
N TYR A 6 9.09 -3.46 17.02
CA TYR A 6 8.41 -2.89 15.85
C TYR A 6 7.50 -3.91 15.13
N GLY A 7 7.82 -5.19 15.18
CA GLY A 7 6.95 -6.26 14.66
C GLY A 7 5.78 -6.66 15.56
N SER A 8 5.59 -6.01 16.71
CA SER A 8 4.56 -6.41 17.69
C SER A 8 3.20 -5.74 17.45
N THR A 9 2.11 -6.45 17.71
CA THR A 9 0.75 -5.88 17.68
C THR A 9 0.60 -4.71 18.66
N ALA A 10 1.28 -4.77 19.81
CA ALA A 10 1.27 -3.67 20.78
C ALA A 10 1.82 -2.37 20.18
N TRP A 11 2.88 -2.46 19.37
CA TRP A 11 3.47 -1.30 18.72
C TRP A 11 2.53 -0.69 17.68
N ILE A 12 1.90 -1.48 16.80
CA ILE A 12 0.99 -0.92 15.79
C ILE A 12 -0.25 -0.28 16.42
N VAL A 13 -0.74 -0.82 17.55
CA VAL A 13 -1.80 -0.21 18.34
C VAL A 13 -1.33 1.12 18.95
N GLU A 14 -0.12 1.16 19.53
CA GLU A 14 0.48 2.40 20.04
C GLU A 14 0.59 3.47 18.94
N GLN A 15 1.01 3.10 17.73
CA GLN A 15 1.08 4.02 16.59
C GLN A 15 -0.31 4.51 16.17
N SER A 16 -1.29 3.61 16.07
CA SER A 16 -2.67 3.95 15.71
C SER A 16 -3.30 4.93 16.70
N LEU A 17 -2.97 4.79 17.99
CA LEU A 17 -3.46 5.67 19.07
C LEU A 17 -2.77 7.04 19.14
N SER A 18 -1.72 7.27 18.35
CA SER A 18 -1.07 8.59 18.27
C SER A 18 -1.93 9.66 17.57
N THR A 19 -2.96 9.24 16.82
CA THR A 19 -3.88 10.15 16.14
C THR A 19 -5.16 10.34 16.96
N PRO A 20 -5.57 11.59 17.28
CA PRO A 20 -6.82 11.83 17.99
C PRO A 20 -8.03 11.20 17.28
N PRO A 21 -8.98 10.57 18.01
CA PRO A 21 -10.03 9.74 17.39
C PRO A 21 -10.87 10.43 16.31
N LEU A 22 -11.22 11.71 16.51
CA LEU A 22 -11.99 12.46 15.50
C LEU A 22 -11.19 12.71 14.22
N MET A 23 -9.88 12.94 14.33
CA MET A 23 -9.01 13.10 13.17
C MET A 23 -8.80 11.77 12.46
N ALA A 24 -8.62 10.68 13.20
CA ALA A 24 -8.54 9.33 12.62
C ALA A 24 -9.83 8.98 11.85
N ALA A 25 -11.00 9.29 12.41
CA ALA A 25 -12.28 9.08 11.74
C ALA A 25 -12.42 9.93 10.47
N SER A 26 -12.02 11.20 10.50
CA SER A 26 -12.02 12.06 9.31
C SER A 26 -11.08 11.56 8.22
N LEU A 27 -9.87 11.13 8.56
CA LEU A 27 -8.90 10.58 7.61
C LEU A 27 -9.40 9.27 6.99
N LEU A 28 -10.02 8.39 7.79
CA LEU A 28 -10.62 7.16 7.29
C LEU A 28 -11.78 7.46 6.34
N ALA A 29 -12.64 8.43 6.67
CA ALA A 29 -13.73 8.83 5.79
C ALA A 29 -13.22 9.36 4.44
N ASP A 30 -12.18 10.18 4.46
CA ASP A 30 -11.52 10.68 3.24
C ASP A 30 -10.97 9.53 2.40
N ALA A 31 -10.25 8.58 3.02
CA ALA A 31 -9.69 7.42 2.32
C ALA A 31 -10.76 6.46 1.76
N CYS A 32 -11.89 6.28 2.45
CA CYS A 32 -12.95 5.37 2.03
C CYS A 32 -13.91 5.97 0.99
N PHE A 33 -14.09 7.29 0.97
CA PHE A 33 -15.08 7.95 0.12
C PHE A 33 -14.47 8.88 -0.94
N GLY A 34 -13.17 9.16 -0.84
CA GLY A 34 -12.43 9.88 -1.87
C GLY A 34 -12.34 9.07 -3.16
N ASN A 35 -12.42 9.76 -4.30
CA ASN A 35 -12.18 9.19 -5.61
C ASN A 35 -10.92 9.83 -6.21
N TYR A 36 -9.85 9.04 -6.29
CA TYR A 36 -8.55 9.46 -6.81
C TYR A 36 -8.19 8.79 -8.14
N GLN A 37 -9.20 8.34 -8.91
CA GLN A 37 -8.97 7.59 -10.14
C GLN A 37 -8.24 8.43 -11.20
N ASN A 38 -8.57 9.71 -11.32
CA ASN A 38 -7.91 10.59 -12.30
C ASN A 38 -6.42 10.79 -11.96
N GLU A 39 -6.12 10.93 -10.68
CA GLU A 39 -4.78 11.07 -10.14
C GLU A 39 -3.97 9.79 -10.35
N ALA A 40 -4.57 8.62 -10.12
CA ALA A 40 -3.92 7.33 -10.37
C ALA A 40 -3.57 7.14 -11.85
N VAL A 41 -4.47 7.49 -12.77
CA VAL A 41 -4.22 7.46 -14.22
C VAL A 41 -3.12 8.45 -14.60
N ALA A 42 -3.12 9.65 -14.02
CA ALA A 42 -2.09 10.65 -14.28
C ALA A 42 -0.70 10.18 -13.81
N VAL A 43 -0.62 9.56 -12.64
CA VAL A 43 0.62 8.96 -12.11
C VAL A 43 1.12 7.85 -13.02
N ASP A 44 0.25 6.93 -13.42
CA ASP A 44 0.60 5.81 -14.32
C ASP A 44 1.19 6.29 -15.65
N ALA A 45 0.75 7.45 -16.15
CA ALA A 45 1.23 8.02 -17.40
C ALA A 45 2.55 8.80 -17.29
N ASP A 46 2.91 9.30 -16.10
CA ASP A 46 3.99 10.27 -15.92
C ASP A 46 5.21 9.68 -15.20
N ILE A 47 4.99 8.83 -14.19
CA ILE A 47 6.06 8.30 -13.34
C ILE A 47 5.93 6.78 -13.17
N PRO A 48 7.04 6.04 -13.07
CA PRO A 48 6.98 4.64 -12.71
C PRO A 48 6.29 4.43 -11.35
N SER A 49 5.30 3.55 -11.33
CA SER A 49 4.52 3.22 -10.13
C SER A 49 4.43 1.71 -9.87
N LEU A 50 4.37 1.37 -8.59
CA LEU A 50 4.20 0.01 -8.09
C LEU A 50 2.94 -0.05 -7.20
N PHE A 51 2.00 -0.92 -7.55
CA PHE A 51 0.90 -1.31 -6.68
C PHE A 51 1.23 -2.64 -5.99
N VAL A 52 1.20 -2.65 -4.66
CA VAL A 52 1.25 -3.87 -3.85
C VAL A 52 -0.15 -4.13 -3.29
N VAL A 53 -0.78 -5.20 -3.75
CA VAL A 53 -2.20 -5.49 -3.50
C VAL A 53 -2.34 -6.71 -2.58
N ALA A 54 -3.22 -6.58 -1.58
CA ALA A 54 -3.58 -7.69 -0.70
C ALA A 54 -4.22 -8.86 -1.47
N GLU A 55 -3.92 -10.10 -1.09
CA GLU A 55 -4.35 -11.30 -1.84
C GLU A 55 -5.87 -11.39 -2.03
N HIS A 56 -6.63 -11.03 -1.00
CA HIS A 56 -8.10 -11.09 -1.04
C HIS A 56 -8.74 -10.04 -1.96
N TRP A 57 -7.98 -9.04 -2.41
CA TRP A 57 -8.45 -8.04 -3.40
C TRP A 57 -7.98 -8.35 -4.82
N ALA A 58 -7.11 -9.34 -5.01
CA ALA A 58 -6.44 -9.58 -6.28
C ALA A 58 -7.40 -9.80 -7.46
N GLU A 59 -8.50 -10.51 -7.24
CA GLU A 59 -9.51 -10.80 -8.26
C GLU A 59 -10.15 -9.52 -8.83
N ALA A 60 -10.42 -8.54 -7.97
CA ALA A 60 -10.98 -7.25 -8.38
C ALA A 60 -9.91 -6.28 -8.89
N ALA A 61 -8.76 -6.22 -8.22
CA ALA A 61 -7.73 -5.23 -8.49
C ALA A 61 -6.98 -5.48 -9.81
N ARG A 62 -6.68 -6.73 -10.15
CA ARG A 62 -5.92 -7.06 -11.37
C ARG A 62 -6.58 -6.55 -12.66
N PRO A 63 -7.85 -6.86 -12.96
CA PRO A 63 -8.49 -6.35 -14.17
C PRO A 63 -8.65 -4.82 -14.11
N TYR A 64 -8.98 -4.25 -12.95
CA TYR A 64 -9.13 -2.81 -12.78
C TYR A 64 -7.83 -2.05 -13.09
N LEU A 65 -6.71 -2.49 -12.53
CA LEU A 65 -5.40 -1.88 -12.76
C LEU A 65 -4.90 -2.14 -14.18
N ALA A 66 -5.18 -3.30 -14.77
CA ALA A 66 -4.84 -3.56 -16.17
C ALA A 66 -5.60 -2.64 -17.15
N GLU A 67 -6.82 -2.23 -16.80
CA GLU A 67 -7.62 -1.30 -17.60
C GLU A 67 -7.20 0.16 -17.40
N HIS A 68 -6.98 0.59 -16.15
CA HIS A 68 -6.82 2.01 -15.82
C HIS A 68 -5.38 2.45 -15.55
N CYS A 69 -4.51 1.54 -15.12
CA CYS A 69 -3.10 1.83 -14.81
C CYS A 69 -2.17 0.77 -15.44
N PRO A 70 -2.19 0.61 -16.78
CA PRO A 70 -1.49 -0.48 -17.46
C PRO A 70 0.03 -0.38 -17.43
N ASN A 71 0.61 0.80 -17.13
CA ASN A 71 2.06 0.99 -17.08
C ASN A 71 2.65 0.69 -15.70
N SER A 72 1.81 0.59 -14.67
CA SER A 72 2.21 0.31 -13.30
C SER A 72 2.53 -1.16 -13.08
N ARG A 73 3.59 -1.44 -12.33
CA ARG A 73 3.87 -2.81 -11.85
C ARG A 73 2.85 -3.20 -10.79
N VAL A 74 2.34 -4.43 -10.85
CA VAL A 74 1.36 -4.95 -9.87
C VAL A 74 1.88 -6.21 -9.22
N GLU A 75 2.06 -6.15 -7.91
CA GLU A 75 2.47 -7.27 -7.05
C GLU A 75 1.33 -7.63 -6.11
N VAL A 76 1.16 -8.93 -5.84
CA VAL A 76 0.06 -9.43 -5.01
C VAL A 76 0.57 -10.38 -3.95
N PHE A 77 0.37 -10.01 -2.67
CA PHE A 77 0.64 -10.88 -1.52
C PHE A 77 0.09 -10.28 -0.22
N GLY A 78 -0.10 -11.13 0.79
CA GLY A 78 -0.38 -10.70 2.16
C GLY A 78 -1.73 -10.00 2.40
N GLY A 79 -1.81 -9.28 3.53
CA GLY A 79 -2.99 -8.53 3.99
C GLY A 79 -2.92 -7.04 3.65
N HIS A 80 -3.44 -6.16 4.50
CA HIS A 80 -3.52 -4.71 4.24
C HIS A 80 -2.26 -3.93 4.65
N MET A 81 -1.41 -4.50 5.51
CA MET A 81 -0.17 -3.86 5.97
C MET A 81 1.06 -4.71 5.64
N MET A 82 1.24 -5.05 4.36
CA MET A 82 2.30 -5.96 3.87
C MET A 82 3.72 -5.51 4.24
N PHE A 83 3.96 -4.19 4.28
CA PHE A 83 5.24 -3.61 4.72
C PHE A 83 5.58 -3.94 6.18
N TRP A 84 4.58 -4.28 7.00
CA TRP A 84 4.71 -4.63 8.41
C TRP A 84 4.55 -6.14 8.66
N GLU A 85 3.61 -6.78 7.96
CA GLU A 85 3.33 -8.22 8.08
C GLU A 85 4.39 -9.09 7.37
N TYR A 86 4.92 -8.62 6.24
CA TYR A 86 5.88 -9.33 5.39
C TYR A 86 7.03 -8.39 4.97
N PRO A 87 7.73 -7.75 5.92
CA PRO A 87 8.68 -6.68 5.64
C PRO A 87 9.81 -7.11 4.71
N GLU A 88 10.32 -8.34 4.83
CA GLU A 88 11.41 -8.84 3.99
C GLU A 88 10.95 -8.95 2.53
N ARG A 89 9.77 -9.52 2.29
CA ARG A 89 9.22 -9.68 0.93
C ARG A 89 8.85 -8.32 0.34
N PHE A 90 8.20 -7.45 1.12
CA PHE A 90 7.84 -6.11 0.67
C PHE A 90 9.07 -5.29 0.29
N ASN A 91 10.10 -5.28 1.14
CA ASN A 91 11.32 -4.53 0.87
C ASN A 91 12.11 -5.10 -0.31
N ALA A 92 12.10 -6.42 -0.52
CA ALA A 92 12.72 -7.02 -1.70
C ALA A 92 12.02 -6.56 -2.99
N VAL A 93 10.68 -6.64 -3.03
CA VAL A 93 9.87 -6.17 -4.16
C VAL A 93 10.10 -4.68 -4.43
N LEU A 94 10.12 -3.85 -3.39
CA LEU A 94 10.38 -2.41 -3.52
C LEU A 94 11.80 -2.15 -4.04
N ALA A 95 12.80 -2.86 -3.53
CA ALA A 95 14.19 -2.71 -3.97
C ALA A 95 14.39 -3.12 -5.44
N GLU A 96 13.75 -4.22 -5.86
CA GLU A 96 13.73 -4.64 -7.27
C GLU A 96 13.12 -3.56 -8.16
N PHE A 97 11.95 -3.05 -7.79
CA PHE A 97 11.29 -1.98 -8.53
C PHE A 97 12.15 -0.71 -8.63
N LEU A 98 12.78 -0.28 -7.53
CA LEU A 98 13.66 0.89 -7.53
C LEU A 98 14.90 0.70 -8.42
N ALA A 99 15.44 -0.52 -8.50
CA ALA A 99 16.56 -0.85 -9.38
C ALA A 99 16.18 -0.92 -10.87
N GLU A 100 14.90 -1.15 -11.19
CA GLU A 100 14.39 -1.14 -12.56
C GLU A 100 14.21 0.29 -13.12
N VAL A 101 13.91 1.26 -12.23
CA VAL A 101 13.54 2.63 -12.62
C VAL A 101 14.66 3.67 -12.40
N GLY A 102 15.69 3.34 -11.61
CA GLY A 102 16.86 4.17 -11.33
C GLY A 102 18.02 3.94 -12.28
#